data_AF-A0A9E3A959-F1
#
_entry.id   AF-A0A9E3A959-F1
#
_cell.length_a   1.000
_cell.length_b   1.000
_cell.length_c   1.000
_cell.angle_alpha   90.00
_cell.angle_beta   90.00
_cell.angle_gamma   90.00
#
_symmetry.space_group_name_H-M   'P 1'
#
loop_
_entity.id
_entity.type
_entity.pdbx_description
1 polymer ?
#
loop_
_entity_poly.entity_id
_entity_poly.type
_entity_poly.pdbx_seq_one_letter_code
_entity_poly.pdbx_strand_id
1 'polypeptide(L)'
;MVEAIMVWNEPNNLSHWDFHIDPDWKIFSAMALAAARRIRQMNPSLKIVLGGISPIDPNFIKLLGSYGLLDAIDVIALHGFPLDWNHWNIYQWPEKIEEIRGVTSKPVWVSEAGVSSFGAEEVQAFGLQKTAELLLPRVERVHWYSLLDLPATWTATTRHKEAEGSAYYRHYYMGLVKEDGTPKLASKDFPQGLGICQWFHFEDHRLASAVDWLRRFKVKYLRTGISWADSFRPNAEAWFDRQMGALEEFATTLTLCFTPEHLGRVPHYTSPPKNPENFADFVAWVVARYASGSATWPSVSQDLRTIMSNNSPAAV
;
A
#
# COMPACT_ATOMS: atom_id res chain seq x y z
N MET A 1 -4.48 -15.48 -1.08
CA MET A 1 -4.04 -15.69 0.31
C MET A 1 -3.15 -14.52 0.70
N VAL A 2 -3.31 -13.96 1.90
CA VAL A 2 -2.42 -12.88 2.37
C VAL A 2 -1.05 -13.47 2.74
N GLU A 3 0.02 -13.06 2.05
CA GLU A 3 1.41 -13.49 2.36
C GLU A 3 2.15 -12.48 3.26
N ALA A 4 1.69 -11.24 3.32
CA ALA A 4 2.33 -10.17 4.07
C ALA A 4 1.33 -9.07 4.46
N ILE A 5 1.55 -8.46 5.63
CA ILE A 5 0.89 -7.21 6.03
C ILE A 5 1.87 -6.06 5.84
N MET A 6 1.48 -5.06 5.07
CA MET A 6 2.20 -3.80 4.96
C MET A 6 1.59 -2.78 5.91
N VAL A 7 2.41 -2.29 6.83
CA VAL A 7 2.03 -1.28 7.81
C VAL A 7 2.22 0.11 7.20
N TRP A 8 1.09 0.72 6.85
CA TRP A 8 0.94 2.00 6.16
C TRP A 8 1.38 2.05 4.69
N ASN A 9 0.99 3.13 4.00
CA ASN A 9 1.45 3.48 2.66
C ASN A 9 2.22 4.80 2.72
N GLU A 10 3.42 4.90 2.12
CA GLU A 10 4.20 6.16 2.04
C GLU A 10 4.23 6.99 3.33
N PRO A 11 4.68 6.45 4.48
CA PRO A 11 4.68 7.18 5.75
C PRO A 11 5.55 8.45 5.75
N ASN A 12 6.46 8.61 4.77
CA ASN A 12 7.24 9.82 4.55
C ASN A 12 6.64 10.78 3.49
N ASN A 13 5.42 10.53 3.01
CA ASN A 13 4.67 11.43 2.14
C ASN A 13 3.48 12.05 2.90
N LEU A 14 3.41 13.38 2.98
CA LEU A 14 2.31 14.11 3.63
C LEU A 14 0.94 13.95 2.93
N SER A 15 0.90 13.32 1.75
CA SER A 15 -0.35 12.83 1.11
C SER A 15 -0.91 11.57 1.79
N HIS A 16 -0.11 10.91 2.63
CA HIS A 16 -0.42 9.66 3.32
C HIS A 16 -0.21 9.74 4.84
N TRP A 17 0.71 10.57 5.34
CA TRP A 17 0.98 10.77 6.77
C TRP A 17 1.38 12.20 7.09
N ASP A 18 0.61 12.91 7.92
CA ASP A 18 0.87 14.31 8.27
C ASP A 18 2.05 14.46 9.25
N PHE A 19 3.26 14.50 8.68
CA PHE A 19 4.50 14.83 9.37
C PHE A 19 4.64 16.32 9.77
N HIS A 20 3.68 17.21 9.49
CA HIS A 20 3.65 18.50 10.21
C HIS A 20 3.10 18.30 11.64
N ILE A 21 2.26 17.28 11.85
CA ILE A 21 1.76 16.85 13.16
C ILE A 21 2.70 15.86 13.86
N ASP A 22 3.44 15.05 13.10
CA ASP A 22 4.45 14.09 13.60
C ASP A 22 5.82 14.27 12.90
N PRO A 23 6.53 15.40 13.11
CA PRO A 23 7.73 15.78 12.36
C PRO A 23 8.96 14.89 12.60
N ASP A 24 8.92 14.08 13.66
CA ASP A 24 9.96 13.12 14.01
C ASP A 24 9.55 11.66 13.71
N TRP A 25 8.35 11.43 13.13
CA TRP A 25 7.74 10.10 12.93
C TRP A 25 7.67 9.21 14.18
N LYS A 26 7.54 9.84 15.36
CA LYS A 26 7.48 9.15 16.65
C LYS A 26 6.11 8.49 16.86
N ILE A 27 5.03 9.17 16.45
CA ILE A 27 3.67 8.61 16.53
C ILE A 27 3.54 7.48 15.49
N PHE A 28 4.08 7.66 14.28
CA PHE A 28 4.15 6.62 13.26
C PHE A 28 4.87 5.37 13.79
N SER A 29 6.04 5.55 14.38
CA SER A 29 6.86 4.44 14.90
C SER A 29 6.16 3.70 16.04
N ALA A 30 5.53 4.41 16.97
CA ALA A 30 4.73 3.80 18.04
C ALA A 30 3.53 3.00 17.49
N MET A 31 2.84 3.53 16.47
CA MET A 31 1.74 2.85 15.78
C MET A 31 2.19 1.59 15.06
N ALA A 32 3.30 1.67 14.32
CA ALA A 32 3.84 0.53 13.61
C ALA A 32 4.39 -0.56 14.55
N LEU A 33 5.03 -0.18 15.66
CA LEU A 33 5.42 -1.10 16.74
C LEU A 33 4.21 -1.77 17.42
N ALA A 34 3.10 -1.04 17.64
CA ALA A 34 1.88 -1.62 18.19
C ALA A 34 1.24 -2.64 17.23
N ALA A 35 1.09 -2.27 15.95
CA ALA A 35 0.62 -3.19 14.90
C ALA A 35 1.50 -4.43 14.79
N ALA A 36 2.82 -4.26 14.75
CA ALA A 36 3.76 -5.38 14.62
C ALA A 36 3.71 -6.35 15.82
N ARG A 37 3.57 -5.84 17.05
CA ARG A 37 3.34 -6.67 18.25
C ARG A 37 2.09 -7.53 18.11
N ARG A 38 0.95 -6.95 17.66
CA ARG A 38 -0.30 -7.71 17.44
C ARG A 38 -0.13 -8.76 16.35
N ILE A 39 0.45 -8.41 15.19
CA ILE A 39 0.72 -9.38 14.11
C ILE A 39 1.54 -10.56 14.64
N ARG A 40 2.64 -10.30 15.37
CA ARG A 40 3.50 -11.36 15.94
C ARG A 40 2.80 -12.24 16.97
N GLN A 41 1.88 -11.70 17.77
CA GLN A 41 1.09 -12.46 18.73
C GLN A 41 0.05 -13.39 18.08
N MET A 42 -0.35 -13.11 16.84
CA MET A 42 -1.44 -13.79 16.14
C MET A 42 -0.94 -14.74 15.06
N ASN A 43 0.03 -14.29 14.28
CA ASN A 43 0.69 -15.07 13.24
C ASN A 43 2.19 -14.74 13.22
N PRO A 44 3.02 -15.47 14.00
CA PRO A 44 4.46 -15.23 14.09
C PRO A 44 5.20 -15.30 12.74
N SER A 45 4.69 -16.06 11.76
CA SER A 45 5.33 -16.26 10.45
C SER A 45 4.88 -15.27 9.37
N LEU A 46 3.88 -14.43 9.63
CA LEU A 46 3.37 -13.47 8.64
C LEU A 46 4.41 -12.35 8.40
N LYS A 47 4.79 -12.12 7.14
CA LYS A 47 5.75 -11.06 6.79
C LYS A 47 5.16 -9.69 7.15
N ILE A 48 5.91 -8.88 7.89
CA ILE A 48 5.58 -7.49 8.21
C ILE A 48 6.44 -6.58 7.35
N VAL A 49 5.80 -5.78 6.50
CA VAL A 49 6.45 -4.89 5.56
C VAL A 49 6.29 -3.45 6.05
N LEU A 50 7.38 -2.71 6.19
CA LEU A 50 7.33 -1.26 6.37
C LEU A 50 6.75 -0.64 5.10
N GLY A 51 5.74 0.23 5.24
CA GLY A 51 5.07 0.93 4.15
C GLY A 51 6.04 1.51 3.12
N GLY A 52 5.70 1.33 1.84
CA GLY A 52 6.57 1.71 0.73
C GLY A 52 6.93 3.19 0.77
N ILE A 53 8.22 3.52 0.84
CA ILE A 53 8.66 4.90 1.05
C ILE A 53 8.73 5.70 -0.27
N SER A 54 8.27 6.95 -0.22
CA SER A 54 8.21 7.89 -1.33
C SER A 54 8.39 9.32 -0.81
N PRO A 55 9.53 10.00 -1.07
CA PRO A 55 10.67 9.53 -1.85
C PRO A 55 11.44 8.38 -1.18
N ILE A 56 12.31 7.73 -1.93
CA ILE A 56 13.31 6.79 -1.39
C ILE A 56 14.35 7.61 -0.61
N ASP A 57 14.42 7.41 0.71
CA ASP A 57 15.33 8.12 1.61
C ASP A 57 15.97 7.17 2.65
N PRO A 58 17.31 6.97 2.63
CA PRO A 58 18.00 6.17 3.64
C PRO A 58 18.08 6.83 5.02
N ASN A 59 17.89 8.15 5.14
CA ASN A 59 17.89 8.82 6.45
C ASN A 59 16.58 8.57 7.21
N PHE A 60 15.45 8.57 6.52
CA PHE A 60 14.18 8.11 7.08
C PHE A 60 14.27 6.67 7.63
N ILE A 61 14.91 5.74 6.91
CA ILE A 61 15.14 4.38 7.41
C ILE A 61 16.02 4.35 8.67
N LYS A 62 17.11 5.13 8.71
CA LYS A 62 17.94 5.29 9.92
C LYS A 62 17.15 5.86 11.10
N LEU A 63 16.29 6.85 10.86
CA LEU A 63 15.46 7.49 11.89
C LEU A 63 14.50 6.46 12.52
N LEU A 64 13.76 5.71 11.70
CA LEU A 64 12.88 4.63 12.17
C LEU A 64 13.66 3.52 12.88
N GLY A 65 14.88 3.22 12.42
CA GLY A 65 15.82 2.31 13.10
C GLY A 65 16.22 2.80 14.49
N SER A 66 16.43 4.10 14.68
CA SER A 66 16.77 4.68 15.99
C SER A 66 15.66 4.56 17.04
N TYR A 67 14.42 4.33 16.60
CA TYR A 67 13.27 4.02 17.47
C TYR A 67 13.02 2.52 17.67
N GLY A 68 13.89 1.65 17.13
CA GLY A 68 13.72 0.18 17.18
C GLY A 68 12.65 -0.39 16.24
N LEU A 69 12.04 0.42 15.36
CA LEU A 69 10.99 -0.08 14.47
C LEU A 69 11.50 -1.15 13.49
N LEU A 70 12.76 -1.03 13.05
CA LEU A 70 13.35 -2.01 12.13
C LEU A 70 13.48 -3.41 12.74
N ASP A 71 13.52 -3.56 14.07
CA ASP A 71 13.56 -4.87 14.71
C ASP A 71 12.20 -5.60 14.66
N ALA A 72 11.10 -4.84 14.53
CA ALA A 72 9.74 -5.36 14.49
C ALA A 72 9.18 -5.63 13.07
N ILE A 73 9.89 -5.20 12.02
CA ILE A 73 9.53 -5.42 10.61
C ILE A 73 10.50 -6.38 9.91
N ASP A 74 10.04 -7.08 8.88
CA ASP A 74 10.85 -8.05 8.13
C ASP A 74 11.41 -7.45 6.83
N VAL A 75 10.67 -6.55 6.19
CA VAL A 75 10.94 -6.05 4.85
C VAL A 75 10.76 -4.54 4.79
N ILE A 76 11.63 -3.85 4.05
CA ILE A 76 11.45 -2.44 3.70
C ILE A 76 10.98 -2.37 2.25
N ALA A 77 9.89 -1.64 2.00
CA ALA A 77 9.38 -1.44 0.65
C ALA A 77 9.70 -0.03 0.13
N LEU A 78 9.88 0.08 -1.18
CA LEU A 78 10.24 1.32 -1.90
C LEU A 78 9.21 1.62 -2.99
N HIS A 79 8.90 2.90 -3.20
CA HIS A 79 8.11 3.39 -4.33
C HIS A 79 8.98 4.22 -5.29
N GLY A 80 8.71 4.14 -6.60
CA GLY A 80 9.44 4.94 -7.57
C GLY A 80 8.72 5.16 -8.90
N PHE A 81 8.67 6.42 -9.31
CA PHE A 81 8.01 6.93 -10.51
C PHE A 81 8.94 7.93 -11.24
N PRO A 82 10.11 7.48 -11.72
CA PRO A 82 11.16 8.33 -12.28
C PRO A 82 10.85 8.97 -13.65
N LEU A 83 9.71 8.63 -14.27
CA LEU A 83 9.23 9.28 -15.49
C LEU A 83 8.05 10.24 -15.24
N ASP A 84 7.61 10.40 -13.98
CA ASP A 84 6.41 11.15 -13.61
C ASP A 84 6.64 12.15 -12.48
N TRP A 85 7.12 11.69 -11.31
CA TRP A 85 7.16 12.50 -10.08
C TRP A 85 8.52 12.54 -9.38
N ASN A 86 9.46 11.61 -9.64
CA ASN A 86 10.77 11.64 -9.00
C ASN A 86 11.81 12.42 -9.81
N HIS A 87 12.74 13.08 -9.11
CA HIS A 87 13.82 13.88 -9.70
C HIS A 87 15.10 13.04 -9.99
N TRP A 88 14.94 11.75 -10.30
CA TRP A 88 16.03 10.83 -10.66
C TRP A 88 15.61 9.96 -11.85
N ASN A 89 16.57 9.53 -12.66
CA ASN A 89 16.29 8.84 -13.93
C ASN A 89 15.99 7.35 -13.70
N ILE A 90 15.14 6.73 -14.53
CA ILE A 90 14.78 5.29 -14.44
C ILE A 90 15.99 4.35 -14.34
N TYR A 91 17.12 4.68 -15.00
CA TYR A 91 18.35 3.87 -14.92
C TYR A 91 19.04 3.89 -13.54
N GLN A 92 18.64 4.79 -12.62
CA GLN A 92 19.13 4.87 -11.24
C GLN A 92 18.36 3.96 -10.26
N TRP A 93 17.36 3.21 -10.70
CA TRP A 93 16.68 2.20 -9.86
C TRP A 93 17.65 1.27 -9.08
N PRO A 94 18.75 0.75 -9.68
CA PRO A 94 19.74 -0.04 -8.95
C PRO A 94 20.42 0.75 -7.82
N GLU A 95 20.82 2.00 -8.08
CA GLU A 95 21.42 2.91 -7.09
C GLU A 95 20.45 3.16 -5.93
N LYS A 96 19.17 3.38 -6.21
CA LYS A 96 18.13 3.58 -5.18
C LYS A 96 17.86 2.37 -4.30
N ILE A 97 18.06 1.15 -4.80
CA ILE A 97 18.02 -0.06 -3.98
C ILE A 97 19.25 -0.14 -3.07
N GLU A 98 20.45 0.15 -3.60
CA GLU A 98 21.70 0.08 -2.83
C GLU A 98 21.83 1.20 -1.78
N GLU A 99 21.27 2.40 -2.01
CA GLU A 99 21.14 3.46 -0.99
C GLU A 99 20.47 2.95 0.28
N ILE A 100 19.42 2.12 0.13
CA ILE A 100 18.66 1.56 1.26
C ILE A 100 19.37 0.36 1.86
N ARG A 101 19.93 -0.54 1.05
CA ARG A 101 20.76 -1.67 1.53
C ARG A 101 21.99 -1.20 2.31
N GLY A 102 22.54 -0.04 1.98
CA GLY A 102 23.65 0.58 2.71
C GLY A 102 23.30 1.00 4.14
N VAL A 103 22.02 0.98 4.55
CA VAL A 103 21.57 1.40 5.88
C VAL A 103 20.75 0.36 6.64
N THR A 104 20.55 -0.84 6.08
CA THR A 104 19.75 -1.91 6.69
C THR A 104 20.12 -3.29 6.15
N SER A 105 20.03 -4.32 6.99
CA SER A 105 20.15 -5.73 6.57
C SER A 105 18.82 -6.35 6.14
N LYS A 106 17.71 -5.61 6.25
CA LYS A 106 16.37 -6.11 5.91
C LYS A 106 16.22 -6.27 4.39
N PRO A 107 15.57 -7.34 3.89
CA PRO A 107 15.14 -7.44 2.50
C PRO A 107 14.43 -6.19 2.01
N VAL A 108 14.72 -5.83 0.75
CA VAL A 108 14.12 -4.69 0.06
C VAL A 108 13.16 -5.19 -1.02
N TRP A 109 11.95 -4.65 -1.04
CA TRP A 109 10.93 -4.87 -2.07
C TRP A 109 10.62 -3.54 -2.79
N VAL A 110 10.16 -3.61 -4.04
CA VAL A 110 9.54 -2.45 -4.71
C VAL A 110 8.02 -2.68 -4.75
N SER A 111 7.28 -1.93 -3.91
CA SER A 111 5.84 -2.12 -3.75
C SER A 111 4.99 -1.25 -4.67
N GLU A 112 5.59 -0.23 -5.27
CA GLU A 112 5.05 0.50 -6.42
C GLU A 112 6.20 0.92 -7.32
N ALA A 113 6.13 0.51 -8.59
CA ALA A 113 6.83 1.18 -9.67
C ALA A 113 5.82 1.36 -10.81
N GLY A 114 5.84 2.51 -11.47
CA GLY A 114 4.85 2.81 -12.50
C GLY A 114 5.32 3.90 -13.44
N VAL A 115 4.62 4.01 -14.56
CA VAL A 115 4.77 5.10 -15.53
C VAL A 115 3.40 5.49 -16.05
N SER A 116 3.09 6.79 -16.04
CA SER A 116 1.83 7.28 -16.60
C SER A 116 1.85 7.21 -18.12
N SER A 117 0.72 6.80 -18.72
CA SER A 117 0.50 6.95 -20.16
C SER A 117 0.01 8.35 -20.56
N PHE A 118 0.04 9.33 -19.64
CA PHE A 118 -0.38 10.71 -19.92
C PHE A 118 0.52 11.35 -21.00
N GLY A 119 -0.06 11.58 -22.17
CA GLY A 119 0.61 12.13 -23.36
C GLY A 119 0.98 11.09 -24.42
N ALA A 120 1.35 9.86 -24.03
CA ALA A 120 1.67 8.75 -24.95
C ALA A 120 1.66 7.38 -24.23
N GLU A 121 1.07 6.35 -24.84
CA GLU A 121 1.08 4.99 -24.29
C GLU A 121 2.43 4.28 -24.51
N GLU A 122 3.21 4.71 -25.49
CA GLU A 122 4.56 4.22 -25.80
C GLU A 122 5.53 4.47 -24.63
N VAL A 123 5.35 5.58 -23.91
CA VAL A 123 6.15 5.92 -22.72
C VAL A 123 5.89 4.92 -21.59
N GLN A 124 4.62 4.56 -21.36
CA GLN A 124 4.25 3.52 -20.40
C GLN A 124 4.76 2.14 -20.84
N ALA A 125 4.66 1.79 -22.12
CA ALA A 125 5.14 0.50 -22.64
C ALA A 125 6.66 0.34 -22.49
N PHE A 126 7.44 1.38 -22.82
CA PHE A 126 8.87 1.43 -22.53
C PHE A 126 9.14 1.34 -21.02
N GLY A 127 8.39 2.12 -20.23
CA GLY A 127 8.51 2.19 -18.78
C GLY A 127 8.32 0.84 -18.09
N LEU A 128 7.29 0.08 -18.46
CA LEU A 128 6.98 -1.25 -17.93
C LEU A 128 8.14 -2.22 -18.17
N GLN A 129 8.60 -2.32 -19.41
CA GLN A 129 9.68 -3.21 -19.82
C GLN A 129 11.00 -2.84 -19.13
N LYS A 130 11.36 -1.55 -19.13
CA LYS A 130 12.60 -1.09 -18.50
C LYS A 130 12.58 -1.24 -16.98
N THR A 131 11.43 -1.04 -16.33
CA THR A 131 11.23 -1.27 -14.90
C THR A 131 11.44 -2.75 -14.55
N ALA A 132 10.86 -3.67 -15.32
CA ALA A 132 11.02 -5.11 -15.11
C ALA A 132 12.48 -5.57 -15.28
N GLU A 133 13.15 -5.13 -16.36
CA GLU A 133 14.58 -5.39 -16.63
C GLU A 133 15.48 -4.93 -15.47
N LEU A 134 15.22 -3.74 -14.92
CA LEU A 134 16.04 -3.17 -13.85
C LEU A 134 15.73 -3.79 -12.48
N LEU A 135 14.49 -4.19 -12.18
CA LEU A 135 14.08 -4.55 -10.83
C LEU A 135 13.96 -6.06 -10.57
N LEU A 136 13.40 -6.85 -11.50
CA LEU A 136 13.15 -8.28 -11.27
C LEU A 136 14.42 -9.10 -10.93
N PRO A 137 15.60 -8.81 -11.50
CA PRO A 137 16.84 -9.50 -11.10
C PRO A 137 17.41 -9.04 -9.74
N ARG A 138 16.87 -7.98 -9.13
CA ARG A 138 17.48 -7.29 -7.97
C ARG A 138 16.71 -7.42 -6.67
N VAL A 139 15.39 -7.55 -6.70
CA VAL A 139 14.52 -7.61 -5.50
C VAL A 139 13.50 -8.73 -5.59
N GLU A 140 13.08 -9.27 -4.44
CA GLU A 140 12.19 -10.45 -4.36
C GLU A 140 10.77 -10.16 -4.89
N ARG A 141 10.28 -8.93 -4.70
CA ARG A 141 8.95 -8.43 -5.13
C ARG A 141 9.12 -7.10 -5.87
N VAL A 142 8.43 -6.99 -6.99
CA VAL A 142 8.21 -5.76 -7.76
C VAL A 142 6.73 -5.72 -8.10
N HIS A 143 6.04 -4.61 -7.84
CA HIS A 143 4.63 -4.44 -8.19
C HIS A 143 4.43 -3.23 -9.10
N TRP A 144 3.79 -3.45 -10.25
CA TRP A 144 3.43 -2.38 -11.17
C TRP A 144 2.21 -1.59 -10.65
N TYR A 145 2.34 -0.27 -10.53
CA TYR A 145 1.22 0.63 -10.25
C TYR A 145 0.78 1.32 -11.56
N SER A 146 -0.43 1.11 -12.08
CA SER A 146 -1.56 0.30 -11.58
C SER A 146 -2.12 -0.66 -12.62
N LEU A 147 -3.12 -1.46 -12.25
CA LEU A 147 -3.88 -2.27 -13.20
C LEU A 147 -4.91 -1.42 -13.96
N LEU A 148 -5.75 -0.71 -13.22
CA LEU A 148 -6.83 0.12 -13.75
C LEU A 148 -6.43 1.59 -13.70
N ASP A 149 -6.83 2.34 -14.73
CA ASP A 149 -6.87 3.79 -14.67
C ASP A 149 -7.82 4.25 -13.55
N LEU A 150 -7.49 5.40 -12.95
CA LEU A 150 -8.39 6.06 -12.01
C LEU A 150 -9.49 6.75 -12.84
N PRO A 151 -10.79 6.51 -12.56
CA PRO A 151 -11.87 7.15 -13.31
C PRO A 151 -11.76 8.67 -13.23
N ALA A 152 -12.01 9.39 -14.33
CA ALA A 152 -11.89 10.85 -14.38
C ALA A 152 -12.83 11.57 -13.38
N THR A 153 -13.90 10.90 -12.97
CA THR A 153 -14.86 11.37 -11.96
C THR A 153 -14.40 11.17 -10.52
N TRP A 154 -13.31 10.42 -10.28
CA TRP A 154 -12.80 10.10 -8.95
C TRP A 154 -11.67 11.07 -8.56
N THR A 155 -11.47 11.29 -7.26
CA THR A 155 -10.42 12.21 -6.77
C THR A 155 -9.10 11.45 -6.64
N ALA A 156 -8.04 11.94 -7.28
CA ALA A 156 -6.68 11.46 -7.05
C ALA A 156 -6.16 11.92 -5.67
N THR A 157 -5.53 11.00 -4.92
CA THR A 157 -4.99 11.25 -3.56
C THR A 157 -3.70 12.09 -3.63
N THR A 158 -3.87 13.40 -3.81
CA THR A 158 -2.80 14.41 -3.95
C THR A 158 -3.06 15.62 -3.06
N ARG A 159 -2.04 16.43 -2.80
CA ARG A 159 -2.14 17.55 -1.84
C ARG A 159 -2.57 18.87 -2.47
N HIS A 160 -2.32 19.07 -3.76
CA HIS A 160 -2.53 20.37 -4.39
C HIS A 160 -3.41 20.31 -5.66
N LYS A 161 -3.96 19.14 -6.00
CA LYS A 161 -4.84 18.91 -7.16
C LYS A 161 -4.23 19.54 -8.43
N GLU A 162 -5.02 20.27 -9.21
CA GLU A 162 -4.61 20.91 -10.48
C GLU A 162 -3.46 21.91 -10.33
N ALA A 163 -3.14 22.40 -9.13
CA ALA A 163 -1.97 23.25 -8.91
C ALA A 163 -0.63 22.49 -9.09
N GLU A 164 -0.65 21.15 -9.16
CA GLU A 164 0.49 20.31 -9.54
C GLU A 164 0.66 20.23 -11.08
N GLY A 165 -0.21 20.91 -11.84
CA GLY A 165 -0.15 20.98 -13.31
C GLY A 165 -0.32 19.60 -13.95
N SER A 166 0.53 19.27 -14.91
CA SER A 166 0.50 17.96 -15.59
C SER A 166 0.77 16.78 -14.65
N ALA A 167 1.42 17.00 -13.49
CA ALA A 167 1.66 15.96 -12.51
C ALA A 167 0.35 15.42 -11.88
N TYR A 168 -0.68 16.27 -11.76
CA TYR A 168 -1.99 15.86 -11.27
C TYR A 168 -2.69 14.89 -12.25
N TYR A 169 -2.71 15.25 -13.53
CA TYR A 169 -3.41 14.44 -14.53
C TYR A 169 -2.75 13.07 -14.75
N ARG A 170 -1.44 12.92 -14.49
CA ARG A 170 -0.72 11.64 -14.58
C ARG A 170 -1.35 10.52 -13.73
N HIS A 171 -1.91 10.86 -12.56
CA HIS A 171 -2.57 9.88 -11.69
C HIS A 171 -3.76 9.15 -12.35
N TYR A 172 -4.41 9.78 -13.32
CA TYR A 172 -5.56 9.21 -14.03
C TYR A 172 -5.15 8.19 -15.11
N TYR A 173 -3.88 8.13 -15.49
CA TYR A 173 -3.38 7.33 -16.62
C TYR A 173 -2.31 6.30 -16.23
N MET A 174 -2.26 5.88 -14.96
CA MET A 174 -1.30 4.90 -14.44
C MET A 174 -1.64 3.43 -14.74
N GLY A 175 -2.90 3.14 -15.10
CA GLY A 175 -3.37 1.78 -15.36
C GLY A 175 -2.79 1.17 -16.62
N LEU A 176 -2.81 -0.16 -16.69
CA LEU A 176 -2.62 -0.93 -17.94
C LEU A 176 -3.94 -1.12 -18.71
N VAL A 177 -5.07 -0.83 -18.06
CA VAL A 177 -6.44 -0.92 -18.59
C VAL A 177 -7.14 0.42 -18.35
N LYS A 178 -7.80 0.95 -19.38
CA LYS A 178 -8.49 2.25 -19.34
C LYS A 178 -9.80 2.19 -18.56
N GLU A 179 -10.38 3.35 -18.27
CA GLU A 179 -11.69 3.48 -17.59
C GLU A 179 -12.82 2.72 -18.33
N ASP A 180 -12.77 2.65 -19.66
CA ASP A 180 -13.73 1.89 -20.50
C ASP A 180 -13.46 0.37 -20.58
N GLY A 181 -12.44 -0.13 -19.85
CA GLY A 181 -12.04 -1.53 -19.84
C GLY A 181 -11.15 -1.95 -21.01
N THR A 182 -10.77 -1.04 -21.92
CA THR A 182 -9.86 -1.37 -23.03
C THR A 182 -8.40 -1.48 -22.57
N PRO A 183 -7.62 -2.46 -23.09
CA PRO A 183 -6.20 -2.57 -22.79
C PRO A 183 -5.37 -1.45 -23.43
N LYS A 184 -4.36 -0.96 -22.71
CA LYS A 184 -3.32 -0.08 -23.26
C LYS A 184 -2.21 -0.85 -23.98
N LEU A 185 -1.39 -0.14 -24.75
CA LEU A 185 -0.22 -0.68 -25.44
C LEU A 185 0.70 -1.50 -24.53
N ALA A 186 0.97 -1.00 -23.32
CA ALA A 186 1.80 -1.66 -22.32
C ALA A 186 1.25 -3.03 -21.86
N SER A 187 -0.07 -3.25 -21.97
CA SER A 187 -0.71 -4.49 -21.52
C SER A 187 -0.47 -5.68 -22.45
N LYS A 188 0.09 -5.47 -23.66
CA LYS A 188 0.28 -6.53 -24.67
C LYS A 188 1.38 -7.52 -24.29
N ASP A 189 2.36 -7.06 -23.54
CA ASP A 189 3.53 -7.83 -23.12
C ASP A 189 3.84 -7.49 -21.66
N PHE A 190 3.06 -8.08 -20.74
CA PHE A 190 3.24 -7.90 -19.31
C PHE A 190 4.39 -8.79 -18.80
N PRO A 191 5.48 -8.24 -18.22
CA PRO A 191 6.66 -9.03 -17.87
C PRO A 191 6.39 -10.14 -16.85
N GLN A 192 6.82 -11.36 -17.17
CA GLN A 192 6.63 -12.51 -16.28
C GLN A 192 7.36 -12.31 -14.94
N GLY A 193 6.64 -12.57 -13.84
CA GLY A 193 7.17 -12.42 -12.48
C GLY A 193 6.93 -11.04 -11.86
N LEU A 194 6.57 -10.04 -12.66
CA LEU A 194 6.10 -8.75 -12.17
C LEU A 194 4.74 -8.92 -11.46
N GLY A 195 4.62 -8.34 -10.27
CA GLY A 195 3.35 -8.23 -9.56
C GLY A 195 2.56 -7.00 -10.01
N ILE A 196 1.34 -6.86 -9.50
CA ILE A 196 0.52 -5.66 -9.70
C ILE A 196 0.18 -5.03 -8.35
N CYS A 197 0.19 -3.69 -8.28
CA CYS A 197 -0.41 -2.91 -7.22
C CYS A 197 -1.75 -2.35 -7.72
N GLN A 198 -2.86 -2.74 -7.10
CA GLN A 198 -4.17 -2.16 -7.36
C GLN A 198 -4.88 -1.88 -6.03
N TRP A 199 -5.11 -0.59 -5.76
CA TRP A 199 -6.03 -0.18 -4.72
C TRP A 199 -7.47 -0.31 -5.23
N PHE A 200 -8.32 -1.01 -4.49
CA PHE A 200 -9.76 -1.03 -4.74
C PHE A 200 -10.42 -0.01 -3.82
N HIS A 201 -11.18 0.91 -4.39
CA HIS A 201 -11.98 1.83 -3.57
C HIS A 201 -13.12 1.07 -2.89
N PHE A 202 -13.68 1.65 -1.83
CA PHE A 202 -14.83 1.06 -1.15
C PHE A 202 -15.98 0.82 -2.13
N GLU A 203 -16.50 -0.41 -2.17
CA GLU A 203 -17.52 -0.86 -3.13
C GLU A 203 -17.16 -0.67 -4.62
N ASP A 204 -15.86 -0.76 -4.98
CA ASP A 204 -15.42 -0.68 -6.38
C ASP A 204 -16.03 -1.81 -7.24
N HIS A 205 -17.00 -1.41 -8.07
CA HIS A 205 -17.73 -2.27 -8.99
C HIS A 205 -16.82 -3.01 -9.98
N ARG A 206 -15.60 -2.50 -10.24
CA ARG A 206 -14.65 -3.04 -11.21
C ARG A 206 -13.88 -4.26 -10.70
N LEU A 207 -14.01 -4.63 -9.41
CA LEU A 207 -13.29 -5.75 -8.79
C LEU A 207 -13.31 -7.04 -9.63
N ALA A 208 -14.48 -7.43 -10.15
CA ALA A 208 -14.60 -8.68 -10.93
C ALA A 208 -13.80 -8.61 -12.24
N SER A 209 -13.91 -7.50 -12.99
CA SER A 209 -13.13 -7.29 -14.22
C SER A 209 -11.63 -7.16 -13.95
N ALA A 210 -11.25 -6.55 -12.83
CA ALA A 210 -9.85 -6.47 -12.40
C ALA A 210 -9.26 -7.85 -12.15
N VAL A 211 -9.97 -8.74 -11.46
CA VAL A 211 -9.56 -10.14 -11.23
C VAL A 211 -9.36 -10.88 -12.55
N ASP A 212 -10.27 -10.71 -13.52
CA ASP A 212 -10.10 -11.33 -14.84
C ASP A 212 -8.88 -10.79 -15.61
N TRP A 213 -8.50 -9.52 -15.43
CA TRP A 213 -7.25 -8.98 -15.97
C TRP A 213 -6.01 -9.50 -15.24
N LEU A 214 -6.03 -9.61 -13.91
CA LEU A 214 -4.95 -10.23 -13.13
C LEU A 214 -4.66 -11.67 -13.61
N ARG A 215 -5.72 -12.45 -13.88
CA ARG A 215 -5.62 -13.79 -14.48
C ARG A 215 -5.02 -13.76 -15.89
N ARG A 216 -5.46 -12.84 -16.76
CA ARG A 216 -4.94 -12.69 -18.14
C ARG A 216 -3.45 -12.37 -18.16
N PHE A 217 -2.99 -11.49 -17.26
CA PHE A 217 -1.57 -11.17 -17.08
C PHE A 217 -0.79 -12.22 -16.28
N LYS A 218 -1.45 -13.29 -15.81
CA LYS A 218 -0.85 -14.38 -15.01
C LYS A 218 -0.15 -13.86 -13.75
N VAL A 219 -0.72 -12.82 -13.13
CA VAL A 219 -0.20 -12.23 -11.90
C VAL A 219 -0.18 -13.27 -10.79
N LYS A 220 0.97 -13.43 -10.14
CA LYS A 220 1.11 -14.23 -8.92
C LYS A 220 1.07 -13.35 -7.66
N TYR A 221 1.83 -12.25 -7.68
CA TYR A 221 1.99 -11.34 -6.54
C TYR A 221 1.10 -10.12 -6.73
N LEU A 222 0.18 -9.91 -5.80
CA LEU A 222 -0.73 -8.77 -5.79
C LEU A 222 -0.42 -7.90 -4.56
N ARG A 223 -0.41 -6.58 -4.75
CA ARG A 223 -0.51 -5.62 -3.67
C ARG A 223 -1.83 -4.89 -3.75
N THR A 224 -2.52 -4.82 -2.62
CA THR A 224 -3.76 -4.05 -2.45
C THR A 224 -3.84 -3.56 -1.00
N GLY A 225 -5.00 -3.11 -0.53
CA GLY A 225 -5.19 -2.75 0.87
C GLY A 225 -6.63 -2.84 1.36
N ILE A 226 -6.77 -2.71 2.68
CA ILE A 226 -8.04 -2.50 3.38
C ILE A 226 -7.89 -1.19 4.16
N SER A 227 -8.88 -0.32 4.00
CA SER A 227 -8.88 1.00 4.63
C SER A 227 -9.43 0.95 6.06
N TRP A 228 -8.63 1.34 7.05
CA TRP A 228 -9.06 1.53 8.43
C TRP A 228 -10.13 2.63 8.53
N ALA A 229 -9.98 3.73 7.81
CA ALA A 229 -11.02 4.76 7.68
C ALA A 229 -12.35 4.18 7.14
N ASP A 230 -12.29 3.31 6.13
CA ASP A 230 -13.50 2.68 5.59
C ASP A 230 -14.07 1.59 6.49
N SER A 231 -13.35 1.12 7.51
CA SER A 231 -13.85 0.14 8.50
C SER A 231 -14.99 0.70 9.37
N PHE A 232 -15.24 2.01 9.29
CA PHE A 232 -16.35 2.72 9.93
C PHE A 232 -17.54 2.98 8.99
N ARG A 233 -17.45 2.61 7.70
CA ARG A 233 -18.58 2.73 6.77
C ARG A 233 -19.65 1.66 7.04
N PRO A 234 -20.92 1.91 6.68
CA PRO A 234 -21.91 0.86 6.55
C PRO A 234 -21.39 -0.28 5.68
N ASN A 235 -21.72 -1.52 6.04
CA ASN A 235 -21.36 -2.75 5.30
C ASN A 235 -19.86 -3.03 5.10
N ALA A 236 -18.95 -2.33 5.81
CA ALA A 236 -17.51 -2.44 5.58
C ALA A 236 -16.96 -3.88 5.63
N GLU A 237 -17.37 -4.67 6.62
CA GLU A 237 -16.97 -6.08 6.75
C GLU A 237 -17.38 -6.92 5.52
N ALA A 238 -18.61 -6.74 5.01
CA ALA A 238 -19.10 -7.47 3.84
C ALA A 238 -18.38 -7.04 2.54
N TRP A 239 -17.99 -5.76 2.43
CA TRP A 239 -17.13 -5.31 1.33
C TRP A 239 -15.74 -5.95 1.42
N PHE A 240 -15.10 -5.92 2.59
CA PHE A 240 -13.77 -6.48 2.79
C PHE A 240 -13.74 -8.00 2.53
N ASP A 241 -14.78 -8.73 2.95
CA ASP A 241 -14.93 -10.17 2.64
C ASP A 241 -15.03 -10.42 1.14
N ARG A 242 -15.88 -9.65 0.44
CA ARG A 242 -16.03 -9.76 -1.01
C ARG A 242 -14.71 -9.47 -1.73
N GLN A 243 -13.98 -8.45 -1.28
CA GLN A 243 -12.67 -8.10 -1.83
C GLN A 243 -11.65 -9.22 -1.57
N MET A 244 -11.48 -9.66 -0.33
CA MET A 244 -10.45 -10.64 0.02
C MET A 244 -10.74 -12.04 -0.54
N GLY A 245 -12.00 -12.46 -0.59
CA GLY A 245 -12.40 -13.72 -1.24
C GLY A 245 -12.17 -13.70 -2.75
N ALA A 246 -12.48 -12.59 -3.43
CA ALA A 246 -12.20 -12.45 -4.87
C ALA A 246 -10.69 -12.44 -5.20
N LEU A 247 -9.84 -12.15 -4.22
CA LEU A 247 -8.38 -12.08 -4.35
C LEU A 247 -7.66 -13.29 -3.70
N GLU A 248 -8.39 -14.35 -3.33
CA GLU A 248 -7.83 -15.50 -2.63
C GLU A 248 -6.81 -16.29 -3.48
N GLU A 249 -6.94 -16.29 -4.81
CA GLU A 249 -6.01 -17.01 -5.71
C GLU A 249 -4.61 -16.36 -5.81
N PHE A 250 -4.46 -15.09 -5.41
CA PHE A 250 -3.20 -14.35 -5.50
C PHE A 250 -2.40 -14.38 -4.20
N ALA A 251 -1.07 -14.32 -4.29
CA ALA A 251 -0.20 -14.10 -3.15
C ALA A 251 -0.21 -12.59 -2.81
N THR A 252 -0.98 -12.22 -1.80
CA THR A 252 -1.38 -10.82 -1.56
C THR A 252 -0.56 -10.17 -0.45
N THR A 253 0.14 -9.07 -0.76
CA THR A 253 0.62 -8.11 0.24
C THR A 253 -0.51 -7.13 0.54
N LEU A 254 -1.00 -7.14 1.77
CA LEU A 254 -2.16 -6.35 2.19
C LEU A 254 -1.72 -5.10 2.96
N THR A 255 -1.94 -3.93 2.37
CA THR A 255 -1.58 -2.62 2.93
C THR A 255 -2.67 -2.09 3.84
N LEU A 256 -2.28 -1.65 5.05
CA LEU A 256 -3.19 -1.12 6.06
C LEU A 256 -2.85 0.36 6.35
N CYS A 257 -3.66 1.23 5.77
CA CYS A 257 -3.88 2.66 6.05
C CYS A 257 -5.41 2.87 5.99
N PHE A 258 -6.08 4.03 6.03
CA PHE A 258 -5.72 5.37 6.48
C PHE A 258 -6.48 5.68 7.78
N THR A 259 -6.19 6.79 8.48
CA THR A 259 -6.78 7.09 9.80
C THR A 259 -8.26 7.48 9.68
N PRO A 260 -9.20 6.88 10.42
CA PRO A 260 -10.57 7.39 10.54
C PRO A 260 -10.55 8.80 11.14
N GLU A 261 -11.22 9.76 10.50
CA GLU A 261 -11.11 11.19 10.84
C GLU A 261 -11.33 11.50 12.33
N HIS A 262 -12.30 10.85 12.97
CA HIS A 262 -12.60 11.03 14.40
C HIS A 262 -11.52 10.47 15.34
N LEU A 263 -10.70 9.51 14.87
CA LEU A 263 -9.54 8.97 15.60
C LEU A 263 -8.24 9.72 15.31
N GLY A 264 -8.18 10.52 14.24
CA GLY A 264 -7.08 11.43 13.94
C GLY A 264 -6.94 12.56 14.97
N ARG A 265 -5.72 13.06 15.15
CA ARG A 265 -5.44 14.31 15.88
C ARG A 265 -6.10 15.52 15.22
N VAL A 266 -6.20 15.53 13.90
CA VAL A 266 -7.09 16.38 13.10
C VAL A 266 -8.04 15.50 12.28
N PRO A 267 -9.23 15.99 11.87
CA PRO A 267 -10.19 15.22 11.08
C PRO A 267 -9.71 15.10 9.62
N HIS A 268 -8.71 14.25 9.39
CA HIS A 268 -8.14 13.98 8.07
C HIS A 268 -7.50 12.59 8.03
N TYR A 269 -7.59 11.93 6.88
CA TYR A 269 -7.14 10.53 6.71
C TYR A 269 -5.62 10.33 6.83
N THR A 270 -4.83 11.39 6.58
CA THR A 270 -3.37 11.40 6.80
C THR A 270 -2.98 11.70 8.24
N SER A 271 -3.92 12.11 9.11
CA SER A 271 -3.59 12.50 10.48
C SER A 271 -2.99 11.32 11.24
N PRO A 272 -1.90 11.52 12.00
CA PRO A 272 -1.50 10.58 13.04
C PRO A 272 -2.70 10.33 13.99
N PRO A 273 -2.90 9.09 14.46
CA PRO A 273 -3.98 8.77 15.38
C PRO A 273 -3.74 9.41 16.77
N LYS A 274 -4.82 9.66 17.49
CA LYS A 274 -4.81 10.07 18.90
C LYS A 274 -4.18 8.98 19.77
N ASN A 275 -4.60 7.73 19.58
CA ASN A 275 -4.07 6.54 20.23
C ASN A 275 -3.54 5.53 19.19
N PRO A 276 -2.22 5.21 19.19
CA PRO A 276 -1.63 4.22 18.31
C PRO A 276 -2.20 2.78 18.45
N GLU A 277 -2.69 2.40 19.63
CA GLU A 277 -3.24 1.04 19.84
C GLU A 277 -4.55 0.79 19.06
N ASN A 278 -5.35 1.84 18.76
CA ASN A 278 -6.60 1.68 18.00
C ASN A 278 -6.33 1.14 16.58
N PHE A 279 -5.20 1.52 15.97
CA PHE A 279 -4.76 0.94 14.69
C PHE A 279 -4.31 -0.51 14.88
N ALA A 280 -3.62 -0.82 15.98
CA ALA A 280 -3.18 -2.19 16.29
C ALA A 280 -4.37 -3.15 16.51
N ASP A 281 -5.47 -2.69 17.09
CA ASP A 281 -6.71 -3.47 17.20
C ASP A 281 -7.38 -3.70 15.83
N PHE A 282 -7.37 -2.70 14.93
CA PHE A 282 -7.80 -2.90 13.54
C PHE A 282 -6.91 -3.91 12.80
N VAL A 283 -5.58 -3.80 12.93
CA VAL A 283 -4.64 -4.77 12.37
C VAL A 283 -4.90 -6.17 12.92
N ALA A 284 -5.18 -6.30 14.22
CA ALA A 284 -5.53 -7.58 14.82
C ALA A 284 -6.79 -8.19 14.20
N TRP A 285 -7.85 -7.40 14.01
CA TRP A 285 -9.08 -7.85 13.34
C TRP A 285 -8.81 -8.34 11.91
N VAL A 286 -8.05 -7.56 11.11
CA VAL A 286 -7.67 -7.93 9.73
C VAL A 286 -6.87 -9.24 9.72
N VAL A 287 -5.90 -9.40 10.62
CA VAL A 287 -5.06 -10.60 10.69
C VAL A 287 -5.88 -11.82 11.11
N ALA A 288 -6.75 -11.71 12.12
CA ALA A 288 -7.62 -12.82 12.52
C ALA A 288 -8.47 -13.34 11.35
N ARG A 289 -8.98 -12.41 10.53
CA ARG A 289 -9.96 -12.71 9.49
C ARG A 289 -9.36 -13.16 8.16
N TYR A 290 -8.26 -12.55 7.71
CA TYR A 290 -7.73 -12.75 6.35
C TYR A 290 -6.29 -13.29 6.31
N ALA A 291 -5.59 -13.38 7.44
CA ALA A 291 -4.19 -13.80 7.52
C ALA A 291 -3.87 -14.63 8.77
N SER A 292 -4.86 -15.36 9.30
CA SER A 292 -4.68 -16.22 10.46
C SER A 292 -3.73 -17.37 10.13
N GLY A 293 -2.77 -17.62 11.03
CA GLY A 293 -1.88 -18.76 10.91
C GLY A 293 -2.58 -20.07 11.30
N SER A 294 -1.84 -21.18 11.31
CA SER A 294 -2.32 -22.45 11.88
C SER A 294 -2.54 -22.39 13.40
N ALA A 295 -2.11 -21.31 14.06
CA ALA A 295 -2.44 -21.04 15.45
C ALA A 295 -3.90 -20.61 15.57
N THR A 296 -4.72 -21.44 16.23
CA THR A 296 -6.05 -21.04 16.69
C THR A 296 -5.92 -19.98 17.79
N TRP A 297 -5.82 -18.71 17.39
CA TRP A 297 -6.24 -17.63 18.28
C TRP A 297 -7.70 -17.89 18.66
N PRO A 298 -8.14 -17.55 19.89
CA PRO A 298 -9.56 -17.44 20.18
C PRO A 298 -10.16 -16.60 19.06
N SER A 299 -11.23 -17.08 18.41
CA SER A 299 -11.89 -16.29 17.38
C SER A 299 -12.17 -14.93 18.00
N VAL A 300 -11.74 -13.86 17.31
CA VAL A 300 -12.10 -12.51 17.71
C VAL A 300 -13.58 -12.38 17.38
N SER A 301 -14.43 -12.93 18.26
CA SER A 301 -15.89 -13.00 18.15
C SER A 301 -16.55 -11.64 18.40
N GLN A 302 -15.74 -10.59 18.36
CA GLN A 302 -16.14 -9.21 18.37
C GLN A 302 -16.17 -8.77 16.91
N ASP A 303 -17.38 -8.63 16.36
CA ASP A 303 -17.61 -8.02 15.06
C ASP A 303 -16.81 -6.73 14.92
N LEU A 304 -16.45 -6.34 13.69
CA LEU A 304 -15.68 -5.12 13.42
C LEU A 304 -16.24 -3.89 14.18
N ARG A 305 -17.57 -3.79 14.26
CA ARG A 305 -18.29 -2.73 14.98
C ARG A 305 -17.97 -2.66 16.48
N THR A 306 -17.75 -3.79 17.14
CA THR A 306 -17.46 -3.86 18.58
C THR A 306 -16.04 -3.35 18.89
N ILE A 307 -15.08 -3.72 18.05
CA ILE A 307 -13.69 -3.26 18.14
C ILE A 307 -13.61 -1.75 17.86
N MET A 308 -14.39 -1.28 16.88
CA MET A 308 -14.48 0.13 16.54
C MET A 308 -15.32 0.96 17.54
N SER A 309 -16.33 0.38 18.20
CA SER A 309 -17.15 1.08 19.21
C SER A 309 -16.41 1.28 20.52
N ASN A 310 -15.63 0.30 20.97
CA ASN A 310 -14.81 0.41 22.19
C ASN A 310 -13.71 1.49 22.09
N ASN A 311 -13.44 1.96 20.87
CA ASN A 311 -12.49 3.02 20.55
C ASN A 311 -13.15 4.39 20.28
N SER A 312 -14.47 4.51 20.44
CA SER A 312 -15.16 5.81 20.53
C SER A 312 -14.89 6.47 21.89
N PRO A 313 -14.74 7.80 21.97
CA PRO A 313 -14.87 8.49 23.24
C PRO A 313 -16.25 8.19 23.84
N ALA A 314 -16.31 7.91 25.14
CA ALA A 314 -17.58 7.96 25.86
C ALA A 314 -18.15 9.37 25.69
N ALA A 315 -19.39 9.47 25.18
CA ALA A 315 -20.09 10.73 25.11
C ALA A 315 -20.31 11.27 26.53
N VAL A 316 -19.77 12.46 26.79
CA VAL A 316 -20.01 13.30 27.98
C VAL A 316 -20.55 14.63 27.48
#